data_AF-A0A7K4FRD5-F1
#
_entry.id   AF-A0A7K4FRD5-F1
#
_cell.length_a   1.000
_cell.length_b   1.000
_cell.length_c   1.000
_cell.angle_alpha   90.00
_cell.angle_beta   90.00
_cell.angle_gamma   90.00
#
_symmetry.space_group_name_H-M   'P 1'
#
loop_
_entity.id
_entity.type
_entity.pdbx_description
1 polymer ?
#
loop_
_entity_poly.entity_id
_entity_poly.type
_entity_poly.pdbx_seq_one_letter_code
_entity_poly.pdbx_strand_id
1 'polypeptide(L)'
;MSHEKLIGNIVSKLKKDPYLLWIFIVSLVFSILFTVYSSMAFNLVEMSGWDMGIYMQALSSGISGHLFYSALVPGSYLAEHFSPILFILLIPYYLFPSAYTLIVLQSFAIGFSTLVLYLLSKEILQKIEIIKTGKWLNASTISFIISMAYIMSPLTESPVFFDFHLMVFLPLFFFLAIYSFMKKQYILNIIFLALIVSLHSTFVSIALMAILFEIFLNRTFMITSIHSPARSSIYFFIYLAILGPYFILAGILKGDIAGVPASVLRIHVSGSVGPTALVIDTFTNPALILHLLVQNYILKLTLLFFAFGGFAFLFVRYPASILTFIPYIIYSMFSTYPSYYTIGYQYTMMFIPMVAVSGAIGIYILIKSQMHKPSFKLQLRIALSVIIVIALLGFSIATPIVSGDANSNSMYASVSQYGNNTYMNQVIFEHKIANSIPKNATLVTSNNLFPLFGNDLNATAFPFTPDVVINGDYYQYLIDNQNSMWSIETANISGTSISLNMLEHEYMASGNYKVYADNYGVIVLERN
;
A
#
# COMPACT_ATOMS: atom_id res chain seq x y z
N MET A 1 -33.92 16.22 10.35
CA MET A 1 -33.01 16.77 11.38
C MET A 1 -32.40 18.03 10.78
N SER A 2 -32.71 19.24 11.28
CA SER A 2 -32.36 20.48 10.58
C SER A 2 -30.84 20.66 10.44
N HIS A 3 -30.38 21.14 9.29
CA HIS A 3 -28.96 21.38 8.99
C HIS A 3 -28.29 22.26 10.07
N GLU A 4 -29.00 23.22 10.64
CA GLU A 4 -28.52 24.07 11.74
C GLU A 4 -28.18 23.28 13.01
N LYS A 5 -28.96 22.26 13.36
CA LYS A 5 -28.69 21.41 14.53
C LYS A 5 -27.46 20.53 14.31
N LEU A 6 -27.23 20.09 13.07
CA LEU A 6 -26.02 19.36 12.69
C LEU A 6 -24.78 20.28 12.77
N ILE A 7 -24.86 21.48 12.20
CA ILE A 7 -23.79 22.47 12.21
C ILE A 7 -23.47 22.90 13.65
N GLY A 8 -24.48 23.18 14.48
CA GLY A 8 -24.29 23.51 15.89
C GLY A 8 -23.62 22.39 16.70
N ASN A 9 -23.96 21.13 16.40
CA ASN A 9 -23.30 19.97 17.00
C ASN A 9 -21.84 19.80 16.54
N ILE A 10 -21.53 20.11 15.28
CA ILE A 10 -20.15 20.08 14.77
C ILE A 10 -19.33 21.19 15.43
N VAL A 11 -19.82 22.43 15.41
CA VAL A 11 -19.12 23.60 15.99
C VAL A 11 -18.87 23.40 17.50
N SER A 12 -19.85 22.88 18.24
CA SER A 12 -19.69 22.61 19.67
C SER A 12 -18.67 21.49 19.95
N LYS A 13 -18.57 20.47 19.09
CA LYS A 13 -17.52 19.44 19.19
C LYS A 13 -16.13 20.01 18.90
N LEU A 14 -16.00 20.83 17.86
CA LEU A 14 -14.72 21.46 17.50
C LEU A 14 -14.23 22.44 18.59
N LYS A 15 -15.14 23.21 19.20
CA LYS A 15 -14.81 24.07 20.35
C LYS A 15 -14.29 23.29 21.56
N LYS A 16 -14.77 22.05 21.75
CA LYS A 16 -14.33 21.18 22.86
C LYS A 16 -13.03 20.44 22.57
N ASP A 17 -12.62 20.35 21.30
CA ASP A 17 -11.46 19.59 20.87
C ASP A 17 -10.79 20.20 19.64
N PRO A 18 -9.98 21.25 19.80
CA PRO A 18 -9.33 21.93 18.68
C PRO A 18 -8.37 21.00 17.91
N TYR A 19 -7.81 19.98 18.57
CA TYR A 19 -6.92 19.01 17.91
C TYR A 19 -7.64 18.16 16.85
N LEU A 20 -8.94 17.91 17.01
CA LEU A 20 -9.74 17.22 15.98
C LEU A 20 -9.85 18.07 14.71
N LEU A 21 -9.99 19.38 14.84
CA LEU A 21 -9.98 20.28 13.68
C LEU A 21 -8.62 20.27 13.00
N TRP A 22 -7.55 20.40 13.79
CA TRP A 22 -6.19 20.42 13.26
C TRP A 22 -5.83 19.12 12.55
N ILE A 23 -6.13 17.96 13.14
CA ILE A 23 -5.82 16.70 12.48
C ILE A 23 -6.66 16.49 11.20
N PHE A 24 -7.91 16.95 11.19
CA PHE A 24 -8.72 16.94 9.96
C PHE A 24 -8.10 17.82 8.86
N ILE A 25 -7.65 19.04 9.21
CA ILE A 25 -6.96 19.94 8.27
C ILE A 25 -5.66 19.29 7.79
N VAL A 26 -4.85 18.72 8.68
CA VAL A 26 -3.60 18.04 8.31
C VAL A 26 -3.87 16.87 7.38
N SER A 27 -4.84 16.00 7.70
CA SER A 27 -5.28 14.90 6.84
C SER A 27 -5.70 15.40 5.45
N LEU A 28 -6.49 16.46 5.38
CA LEU A 28 -6.99 17.01 4.11
C LEU A 28 -5.86 17.65 3.28
N VAL A 29 -5.01 18.46 3.91
CA VAL A 29 -3.87 19.11 3.26
C VAL A 29 -2.91 18.06 2.73
N PHE A 30 -2.58 17.04 3.53
CA PHE A 30 -1.76 15.91 3.11
C PHE A 30 -2.36 15.21 1.89
N SER A 31 -3.65 14.86 1.92
CA SER A 31 -4.31 14.21 0.79
C SER A 31 -4.26 15.06 -0.49
N ILE A 32 -4.49 16.38 -0.37
CA ILE A 32 -4.44 17.30 -1.52
C ILE A 32 -3.01 17.42 -2.06
N LEU A 33 -2.03 17.69 -1.20
CA LEU A 33 -0.63 17.83 -1.61
C LEU A 33 -0.12 16.58 -2.31
N PHE A 34 -0.51 15.40 -1.81
CA PHE A 34 -0.10 14.14 -2.40
C PHE A 34 -0.88 13.74 -3.64
N THR A 35 -2.15 14.15 -3.75
CA THR A 35 -2.84 14.08 -5.03
C THR A 35 -2.10 14.93 -6.07
N VAL A 36 -1.70 16.16 -5.73
CA VAL A 36 -0.95 17.04 -6.64
C VAL A 36 0.40 16.43 -6.99
N TYR A 37 1.15 15.94 -6.01
CA TYR A 37 2.45 15.31 -6.22
C TYR A 37 2.38 14.10 -7.16
N SER A 38 1.54 13.11 -6.83
CA SER A 38 1.40 11.90 -7.67
C SER A 38 0.78 12.25 -9.04
N SER A 39 -0.04 13.30 -9.13
CA SER A 39 -0.52 13.81 -10.42
C SER A 39 0.60 14.40 -11.28
N MET A 40 1.56 15.11 -10.67
CA MET A 40 2.73 15.61 -11.38
C MET A 40 3.58 14.46 -11.89
N ALA A 41 3.86 13.46 -11.05
CA ALA A 41 4.56 12.24 -11.44
C ALA A 41 3.91 11.51 -12.63
N PHE A 42 2.58 11.37 -12.61
CA PHE A 42 1.85 10.79 -13.75
C PHE A 42 2.04 11.62 -15.02
N ASN A 43 1.91 12.96 -14.92
CA ASN A 43 2.08 13.85 -16.07
C ASN A 43 3.51 13.86 -16.61
N LEU A 44 4.50 13.60 -15.77
CA LEU A 44 5.91 13.48 -16.14
C LEU A 44 6.29 12.08 -16.64
N VAL A 45 5.31 11.19 -16.80
CA VAL A 45 5.49 9.84 -17.39
C VAL A 45 6.49 9.00 -16.57
N GLU A 46 6.41 9.16 -15.26
CA GLU A 46 7.30 8.49 -14.30
C GLU A 46 6.65 7.29 -13.61
N MET A 47 5.33 7.14 -13.77
CA MET A 47 4.62 5.96 -13.27
C MET A 47 4.88 4.77 -14.18
N SER A 48 4.83 3.59 -13.58
CA SER A 48 5.08 2.28 -14.17
C SER A 48 3.80 1.60 -14.61
N GLY A 49 3.90 0.88 -15.72
CA GLY A 49 2.90 -0.08 -16.17
C GLY A 49 2.67 -1.19 -15.14
N TRP A 50 3.72 -1.73 -14.52
CA TRP A 50 3.66 -2.84 -13.55
C TRP A 50 2.86 -2.57 -12.30
N ASP A 51 2.56 -1.31 -12.02
CA ASP A 51 1.84 -0.92 -10.83
C ASP A 51 0.61 -0.11 -11.23
N MET A 52 0.78 1.17 -11.59
CA MET A 52 -0.34 2.03 -12.00
C MET A 52 -1.08 1.46 -13.23
N GLY A 53 -0.34 1.02 -14.25
CA GLY A 53 -0.89 0.51 -15.51
C GLY A 53 -1.79 -0.72 -15.35
N ILE A 54 -1.35 -1.70 -14.54
CA ILE A 54 -2.13 -2.92 -14.25
C ILE A 54 -3.52 -2.56 -13.73
N TYR A 55 -3.62 -1.67 -12.75
CA TYR A 55 -4.92 -1.29 -12.18
C TYR A 55 -5.77 -0.48 -13.15
N MET A 56 -5.16 0.42 -13.94
CA MET A 56 -5.88 1.17 -14.97
C MET A 56 -6.52 0.22 -15.99
N GLN A 57 -5.75 -0.73 -16.51
CA GLN A 57 -6.23 -1.64 -17.54
C GLN A 57 -7.23 -2.65 -16.98
N ALA A 58 -6.98 -3.16 -15.78
CA ALA A 58 -7.92 -4.01 -15.06
C ALA A 58 -9.28 -3.31 -14.84
N LEU A 59 -9.29 -2.05 -14.42
CA LEU A 59 -10.55 -1.33 -14.20
C LEU A 59 -11.23 -0.92 -15.51
N SER A 60 -10.46 -0.48 -16.53
CA SER A 60 -10.99 -0.18 -17.87
C SER A 60 -11.62 -1.40 -18.54
N SER A 61 -10.98 -2.56 -18.41
CA SER A 61 -11.51 -3.83 -18.91
C SER A 61 -12.75 -4.27 -18.12
N GLY A 62 -12.76 -4.04 -16.80
CA GLY A 62 -13.93 -4.18 -15.93
C GLY A 62 -15.15 -3.38 -16.41
N ILE A 63 -14.93 -2.12 -16.79
CA ILE A 63 -15.99 -1.24 -17.36
C ILE A 63 -16.52 -1.82 -18.67
N SER A 64 -15.62 -2.38 -19.48
CA SER A 64 -15.93 -2.95 -20.80
C SER A 64 -16.54 -4.35 -20.73
N GLY A 65 -16.78 -4.89 -19.52
CA GLY A 65 -17.43 -6.19 -19.31
C GLY A 65 -16.48 -7.39 -19.21
N HIS A 66 -15.16 -7.16 -19.23
CA HIS A 66 -14.18 -8.20 -18.95
C HIS A 66 -13.95 -8.35 -17.45
N LEU A 67 -13.52 -9.53 -17.00
CA LEU A 67 -13.24 -9.78 -15.58
C LEU A 67 -11.85 -9.25 -15.20
N PHE A 68 -11.70 -7.92 -15.14
CA PHE A 68 -10.47 -7.22 -14.74
C PHE A 68 -9.21 -7.70 -15.48
N TYR A 69 -9.29 -7.84 -16.79
CA TYR A 69 -8.17 -8.19 -17.66
C TYR A 69 -7.08 -7.11 -17.67
N SER A 70 -5.81 -7.53 -17.71
CA SER A 70 -4.68 -6.69 -18.11
C SER A 70 -3.66 -7.52 -18.88
N ALA A 71 -3.11 -6.96 -19.96
CA ALA A 71 -2.05 -7.55 -20.78
C ALA A 71 -0.71 -7.66 -20.04
N LEU A 72 -0.55 -6.95 -18.92
CA LEU A 72 0.66 -6.96 -18.09
C LEU A 72 0.67 -8.07 -17.03
N VAL A 73 -0.41 -8.84 -16.95
CA VAL A 73 -0.52 -10.05 -16.13
C VAL A 73 -1.07 -11.18 -17.01
N PRO A 74 -0.95 -12.46 -16.61
CA PRO A 74 -1.52 -13.59 -17.35
C PRO A 74 -3.07 -13.60 -17.33
N GLY A 75 -3.71 -12.68 -18.04
CA GLY A 75 -5.16 -12.56 -18.17
C GLY A 75 -5.79 -11.62 -17.14
N SER A 76 -6.56 -12.16 -16.20
CA SER A 76 -7.28 -11.37 -15.20
C SER A 76 -6.38 -11.00 -14.02
N TYR A 77 -6.45 -9.75 -13.56
CA TYR A 77 -5.87 -9.37 -12.29
C TYR A 77 -6.39 -10.21 -11.13
N LEU A 78 -7.66 -10.62 -11.13
CA LEU A 78 -8.22 -11.47 -10.07
C LEU A 78 -7.65 -12.89 -10.08
N ALA A 79 -7.13 -13.36 -11.22
CA ALA A 79 -6.46 -14.65 -11.33
C ALA A 79 -5.07 -14.63 -10.69
N GLU A 80 -4.37 -13.50 -10.74
CA GLU A 80 -3.05 -13.32 -10.13
C GLU A 80 -3.17 -12.86 -8.65
N HIS A 81 -4.01 -11.85 -8.42
CA HIS A 81 -4.27 -11.22 -7.15
C HIS A 81 -5.78 -11.17 -6.89
N PHE A 82 -6.33 -12.22 -6.27
CA PHE A 82 -7.75 -12.25 -5.93
C PHE A 82 -8.10 -11.13 -4.94
N SER A 83 -8.65 -10.05 -5.48
CA SER A 83 -8.86 -8.78 -4.79
C SER A 83 -10.26 -8.21 -5.09
N PRO A 84 -11.32 -8.75 -4.46
CA PRO A 84 -12.70 -8.31 -4.70
C PRO A 84 -12.96 -6.81 -4.49
N ILE A 85 -12.08 -6.08 -3.80
CA ILE A 85 -12.17 -4.62 -3.66
C ILE A 85 -12.23 -3.91 -5.02
N LEU A 86 -11.70 -4.50 -6.09
CA LEU A 86 -11.76 -3.93 -7.43
C LEU A 86 -13.19 -3.64 -7.90
N PHE A 87 -14.19 -4.43 -7.48
CA PHE A 87 -15.59 -4.15 -7.80
C PHE A 87 -16.10 -2.86 -7.13
N ILE A 88 -15.56 -2.50 -5.96
CA ILE A 88 -15.87 -1.23 -5.29
C ILE A 88 -15.14 -0.09 -5.99
N LEU A 89 -13.86 -0.28 -6.35
CA LEU A 89 -13.06 0.71 -7.07
C LEU A 89 -13.55 0.96 -8.50
N LEU A 90 -14.23 -0.02 -9.11
CA LEU A 90 -14.88 0.12 -10.40
C LEU A 90 -15.91 1.24 -10.42
N ILE A 91 -16.60 1.51 -9.30
CA ILE A 91 -17.64 2.54 -9.21
C ILE A 91 -17.07 3.95 -9.48
N PRO A 92 -16.09 4.46 -8.70
CA PRO A 92 -15.49 5.76 -9.00
C PRO A 92 -14.70 5.75 -10.32
N TYR A 93 -14.08 4.63 -10.70
CA TYR A 93 -13.35 4.56 -11.97
C TYR A 93 -14.27 4.62 -13.18
N TYR A 94 -15.47 4.05 -13.09
CA TYR A 94 -16.51 4.18 -14.13
C TYR A 94 -16.95 5.63 -14.34
N LEU A 95 -17.06 6.40 -13.26
CA LEU A 95 -17.43 7.82 -13.34
C LEU A 95 -16.29 8.68 -13.93
N PHE A 96 -15.04 8.33 -13.60
CA PHE A 96 -13.84 9.04 -14.02
C PHE A 96 -12.73 8.04 -14.37
N PRO A 97 -12.70 7.47 -15.59
CA PRO A 97 -11.75 6.42 -15.97
C PRO A 97 -10.36 7.01 -16.25
N SER A 98 -9.60 7.25 -15.18
CA SER A 98 -8.32 7.96 -15.23
C SER A 98 -7.41 7.56 -14.07
N ALA A 99 -6.09 7.65 -14.29
CA ALA A 99 -5.07 7.51 -13.24
C ALA A 99 -5.34 8.44 -12.05
N TYR A 100 -5.85 9.66 -12.31
CA TYR A 100 -6.18 10.63 -11.26
C TYR A 100 -7.19 10.12 -10.24
N THR A 101 -8.13 9.26 -10.66
CA THR A 101 -9.10 8.66 -9.76
C THR A 101 -8.41 7.76 -8.74
N LEU A 102 -7.47 6.93 -9.20
CA LEU A 102 -6.69 6.04 -8.32
C LEU A 102 -5.77 6.83 -7.39
N ILE A 103 -5.11 7.87 -7.92
CA ILE A 103 -4.27 8.79 -7.15
C ILE A 103 -5.06 9.45 -6.03
N VAL A 104 -6.22 10.03 -6.34
CA VAL A 104 -7.11 10.68 -5.34
C VAL A 104 -7.54 9.67 -4.28
N LEU A 105 -7.99 8.48 -4.68
CA LEU A 105 -8.44 7.45 -3.73
C LEU A 105 -7.31 7.03 -2.78
N GLN A 106 -6.10 6.84 -3.31
CA GLN A 106 -4.91 6.52 -2.51
C GLN A 106 -4.56 7.63 -1.52
N SER A 107 -4.43 8.87 -1.97
CA SER A 107 -4.03 9.99 -1.09
C SER A 107 -5.06 10.25 0.01
N PHE A 108 -6.35 10.12 -0.29
CA PHE A 108 -7.43 10.30 0.68
C PHE A 108 -7.56 9.11 1.64
N ALA A 109 -7.32 7.87 1.20
CA ALA A 109 -7.29 6.71 2.08
C ALA A 109 -6.20 6.85 3.17
N ILE A 110 -4.98 7.23 2.77
CA ILE A 110 -3.86 7.42 3.69
C ILE A 110 -4.13 8.63 4.60
N GLY A 111 -4.50 9.78 4.04
CA GLY A 111 -4.75 11.00 4.82
C GLY A 111 -5.86 10.81 5.86
N PHE A 112 -7.01 10.22 5.48
CA PHE A 112 -8.09 9.96 6.43
C PHE A 112 -7.81 8.83 7.42
N SER A 113 -6.93 7.88 7.11
CA SER A 113 -6.50 6.90 8.11
C SER A 113 -5.88 7.59 9.35
N THR A 114 -5.16 8.70 9.16
CA THR A 114 -4.61 9.52 10.25
C THR A 114 -5.71 10.10 11.15
N LEU A 115 -6.80 10.59 10.56
CA LEU A 115 -7.96 11.09 11.31
C LEU A 115 -8.60 9.96 12.14
N VAL A 116 -8.74 8.76 11.56
CA VAL A 116 -9.29 7.61 12.28
C VAL A 116 -8.35 7.15 13.40
N LEU A 117 -7.03 7.16 13.19
CA LEU A 117 -6.05 6.87 14.22
C LEU A 117 -6.15 7.85 15.39
N TYR A 118 -6.37 9.15 15.11
CA TYR A 118 -6.62 10.14 16.15
C TYR A 118 -7.84 9.78 17.00
N LEU A 119 -8.97 9.47 16.34
CA LEU A 119 -10.21 9.08 17.02
C LEU A 119 -10.04 7.80 17.84
N LEU A 120 -9.33 6.81 17.30
CA LEU A 120 -9.03 5.54 17.95
C LEU A 120 -8.12 5.71 19.16
N SER A 121 -6.99 6.41 19.00
CA SER A 121 -6.06 6.72 20.08
C SER A 121 -6.77 7.46 21.21
N LYS A 122 -7.63 8.42 20.86
CA LYS A 122 -8.38 9.19 21.85
C LYS A 122 -9.37 8.31 22.60
N GLU A 123 -10.09 7.43 21.91
CA GLU A 123 -11.00 6.47 22.52
C GLU A 123 -10.28 5.54 23.50
N ILE A 124 -9.08 5.07 23.15
CA ILE A 124 -8.24 4.24 24.02
C ILE A 124 -7.87 5.01 25.29
N LEU A 125 -7.36 6.23 25.16
CA LEU A 125 -6.86 7.03 26.29
C LEU A 125 -7.98 7.54 27.20
N GLN A 126 -9.16 7.83 26.66
CA GLN A 126 -10.32 8.30 27.43
C GLN A 126 -10.91 7.25 28.39
N LYS A 127 -10.49 5.98 28.28
CA LYS A 127 -10.80 4.96 29.29
C LYS A 127 -10.11 5.22 30.64
N ILE A 128 -9.12 6.12 30.70
CA ILE A 128 -8.49 6.56 31.96
C ILE A 128 -9.22 7.81 32.48
N GLU A 129 -9.86 7.68 33.64
CA GLU A 129 -10.73 8.73 34.21
C GLU A 129 -10.00 10.06 34.46
N ILE A 130 -8.75 10.03 34.93
CA ILE A 130 -7.95 11.23 35.18
C ILE A 130 -7.56 11.95 33.87
N ILE A 131 -7.43 11.23 32.75
CA ILE A 131 -7.20 11.84 31.43
C ILE A 131 -8.49 12.49 30.92
N LYS A 132 -9.66 11.93 31.27
CA LYS A 132 -10.97 12.46 30.90
C LYS A 132 -11.27 13.81 31.57
N THR A 133 -10.75 14.04 32.78
CA THR A 133 -10.99 15.27 33.57
C THR A 133 -9.97 16.40 33.32
N GLY A 134 -8.84 16.09 32.66
CA GLY A 134 -8.03 17.05 31.88
C GLY A 134 -7.46 18.27 32.61
N LYS A 135 -6.47 18.08 33.50
CA LYS A 135 -5.70 19.22 34.11
C LYS A 135 -4.34 19.49 33.46
N TRP A 136 -3.49 18.48 33.28
CA TRP A 136 -2.10 18.64 32.75
C TRP A 136 -1.82 17.76 31.50
N LEU A 137 -2.62 16.72 31.31
CA LEU A 137 -2.47 15.75 30.23
C LEU A 137 -3.87 15.40 29.73
N ASN A 138 -4.19 15.74 28.49
CA ASN A 138 -5.48 15.41 27.88
C ASN A 138 -5.28 14.37 26.77
N ALA A 139 -6.31 13.54 26.53
CA ALA A 139 -6.25 12.49 25.52
C ALA A 139 -5.98 13.07 24.12
N SER A 140 -6.61 14.20 23.80
CA SER A 140 -6.51 14.85 22.50
C SER A 140 -5.08 15.22 22.10
N THR A 141 -4.26 15.75 23.02
CA THR A 141 -2.87 16.14 22.75
C THR A 141 -2.01 14.91 22.46
N ILE A 142 -2.14 13.85 23.24
CA ILE A 142 -1.39 12.60 23.02
C ILE A 142 -1.83 11.96 21.70
N SER A 143 -3.13 11.89 21.44
CA SER A 143 -3.66 11.34 20.19
C SER A 143 -3.23 12.15 18.98
N PHE A 144 -3.14 13.48 19.12
CA PHE A 144 -2.60 14.35 18.09
C PHE A 144 -1.12 14.03 17.83
N ILE A 145 -0.28 13.92 18.88
CA ILE A 145 1.15 13.57 18.73
C ILE A 145 1.32 12.21 18.04
N ILE A 146 0.57 11.18 18.45
CA ILE A 146 0.61 9.85 17.81
C ILE A 146 0.23 9.94 16.33
N SER A 147 -0.82 10.70 16.00
CA SER A 147 -1.34 10.78 14.64
C SER A 147 -0.42 11.62 13.74
N MET A 148 0.18 12.68 14.28
CA MET A 148 1.23 13.44 13.59
C MET A 148 2.46 12.57 13.33
N ALA A 149 2.91 11.78 14.32
CA ALA A 149 4.03 10.86 14.12
C ALA A 149 3.72 9.77 13.09
N TYR A 150 2.47 9.31 13.03
CA TYR A 150 2.03 8.38 11.99
C TYR A 150 2.09 9.00 10.59
N ILE A 151 1.48 10.17 10.38
CA ILE A 151 1.41 10.77 9.04
C ILE A 151 2.76 11.29 8.54
N MET A 152 3.64 11.72 9.45
CA MET A 152 5.01 12.16 9.16
C MET A 152 6.02 11.00 9.10
N SER A 153 5.56 9.76 9.32
CA SER A 153 6.44 8.61 9.26
C SER A 153 6.84 8.36 7.80
N PRO A 154 8.14 8.15 7.50
CA PRO A 154 8.55 7.80 6.15
C PRO A 154 7.91 6.50 5.67
N LEU A 155 7.48 5.62 6.59
CA LEU A 155 6.76 4.39 6.26
C LEU A 155 5.32 4.65 5.81
N THR A 156 4.67 5.70 6.33
CA THR A 156 3.32 6.11 5.92
C THR A 156 3.36 6.85 4.59
N GLU A 157 4.44 7.59 4.35
CA GLU A 157 4.68 8.32 3.11
C GLU A 157 5.11 7.42 1.96
N SER A 158 5.82 6.31 2.22
CA SER A 158 6.31 5.36 1.20
C SER A 158 5.38 5.15 0.00
N PRO A 159 4.12 4.66 0.16
CA PRO A 159 3.25 4.39 -0.99
C PRO A 159 2.85 5.62 -1.79
N VAL A 160 3.01 6.84 -1.26
CA VAL A 160 2.73 8.08 -2.01
C VAL A 160 3.81 8.34 -3.05
N PHE A 161 5.04 7.95 -2.75
CA PHE A 161 6.19 8.00 -3.64
C PHE A 161 6.34 6.73 -4.49
N PHE A 162 5.30 5.90 -4.43
CA PHE A 162 5.16 4.71 -5.23
C PHE A 162 3.84 4.79 -6.01
N ASP A 163 3.76 3.96 -7.02
CA ASP A 163 2.56 3.85 -7.84
C ASP A 163 1.38 3.26 -7.06
N PHE A 164 0.19 3.39 -7.66
CA PHE A 164 -1.05 3.00 -7.01
C PHE A 164 -1.07 1.54 -6.58
N HIS A 165 -1.47 1.26 -5.33
CA HIS A 165 -1.61 -0.09 -4.79
C HIS A 165 -2.79 -0.24 -3.85
N LEU A 166 -3.44 -1.41 -3.85
CA LEU A 166 -4.55 -1.71 -2.93
C LEU A 166 -4.17 -1.65 -1.44
N MET A 167 -2.90 -1.87 -1.11
CA MET A 167 -2.40 -1.83 0.27
C MET A 167 -2.62 -0.48 0.97
N VAL A 168 -2.76 0.62 0.24
CA VAL A 168 -2.96 1.97 0.81
C VAL A 168 -4.29 2.12 1.54
N PHE A 169 -5.27 1.25 1.29
CA PHE A 169 -6.55 1.24 2.01
C PHE A 169 -6.48 0.49 3.35
N LEU A 170 -5.46 -0.34 3.55
CA LEU A 170 -5.32 -1.19 4.74
C LEU A 170 -5.28 -0.39 6.06
N PRO A 171 -4.52 0.73 6.18
CA PRO A 171 -4.51 1.51 7.41
C PRO A 171 -5.90 2.02 7.81
N LEU A 172 -6.65 2.56 6.85
CA LEU A 172 -7.98 3.10 7.08
C LEU A 172 -8.93 1.99 7.56
N PHE A 173 -8.95 0.85 6.86
CA PHE A 173 -9.82 -0.27 7.23
C PHE A 173 -9.42 -0.90 8.56
N PHE A 174 -8.13 -1.05 8.83
CA PHE A 174 -7.63 -1.58 10.10
C PHE A 174 -8.01 -0.68 11.28
N PHE A 175 -7.78 0.64 11.17
CA PHE A 175 -8.16 1.56 12.24
C PHE A 175 -9.67 1.60 12.45
N LEU A 176 -10.45 1.61 11.37
CA LEU A 176 -11.92 1.59 11.46
C LEU A 176 -12.45 0.28 12.05
N ALA A 177 -11.84 -0.86 11.74
CA ALA A 177 -12.19 -2.15 12.33
C ALA A 177 -12.00 -2.12 13.86
N ILE A 178 -10.81 -1.72 14.32
CA ILE A 178 -10.51 -1.65 15.76
C ILE A 178 -11.35 -0.57 16.44
N TYR A 179 -11.54 0.59 15.82
CA TYR A 179 -12.38 1.66 16.36
C TYR A 179 -13.84 1.20 16.53
N SER A 180 -14.40 0.55 15.51
CA SER A 180 -15.77 0.01 15.54
C SER A 180 -15.91 -1.07 16.61
N PHE A 181 -14.91 -1.94 16.76
CA PHE A 181 -14.86 -2.93 17.84
C PHE A 181 -14.89 -2.27 19.21
N MET A 182 -14.05 -1.26 19.44
CA MET A 182 -14.01 -0.51 20.71
C MET A 182 -15.34 0.20 21.02
N LYS A 183 -16.04 0.65 19.99
CA LYS A 183 -17.38 1.26 20.07
C LYS A 183 -18.54 0.26 20.13
N LYS A 184 -18.26 -1.05 20.13
CA LYS A 184 -19.27 -2.14 20.09
C LYS A 184 -20.15 -2.10 18.84
N GLN A 185 -19.64 -1.54 17.73
CA GLN A 185 -20.30 -1.46 16.43
C GLN A 185 -19.92 -2.69 15.60
N TYR A 186 -20.44 -3.86 15.99
CA TYR A 186 -19.98 -5.16 15.44
C TYR A 186 -20.19 -5.30 13.93
N ILE A 187 -21.29 -4.77 13.39
CA ILE A 187 -21.57 -4.82 11.95
C ILE A 187 -20.48 -4.05 11.18
N LEU A 188 -20.15 -2.85 11.63
CA LEU A 188 -19.10 -2.04 11.00
C LEU A 188 -17.73 -2.71 11.14
N ASN A 189 -17.42 -3.30 12.30
CA ASN A 189 -16.20 -4.06 12.50
C ASN A 189 -16.08 -5.22 11.49
N ILE A 190 -17.14 -6.03 11.32
CA ILE A 190 -17.17 -7.12 10.34
C ILE A 190 -17.00 -6.59 8.92
N ILE A 191 -17.66 -5.50 8.56
CA ILE A 191 -17.50 -4.87 7.24
C ILE A 191 -16.05 -4.46 7.00
N PHE A 192 -15.39 -3.80 7.95
CA PHE A 192 -14.00 -3.39 7.79
C PHE A 192 -13.03 -4.56 7.79
N LEU A 193 -13.28 -5.63 8.56
CA LEU A 193 -12.51 -6.88 8.46
C LEU A 193 -12.68 -7.54 7.09
N ALA A 194 -13.89 -7.57 6.54
CA ALA A 194 -14.15 -8.08 5.19
C ALA A 194 -13.45 -7.22 4.12
N LEU A 195 -13.45 -5.89 4.29
CA LEU A 195 -12.74 -4.97 3.39
C LEU A 195 -11.23 -5.21 3.42
N ILE A 196 -10.62 -5.48 4.59
CA ILE A 196 -9.20 -5.89 4.68
C ILE A 196 -8.93 -7.14 3.85
N VAL A 197 -9.77 -8.18 4.00
CA VAL A 197 -9.63 -9.44 3.26
C VAL A 197 -9.87 -9.26 1.76
N SER A 198 -10.69 -8.29 1.37
CA SER A 198 -10.97 -7.99 -0.04
C SER A 198 -9.82 -7.31 -0.79
N LEU A 199 -8.83 -6.75 -0.07
CA LEU A 199 -7.66 -6.11 -0.67
C LEU A 199 -6.73 -7.13 -1.33
N HIS A 200 -6.63 -8.33 -0.76
CA HIS A 200 -5.85 -9.44 -1.28
C HIS A 200 -6.22 -10.73 -0.53
N SER A 201 -6.34 -11.87 -1.21
CA SER A 201 -6.73 -13.14 -0.59
C SER A 201 -5.86 -13.57 0.60
N THR A 202 -4.55 -13.27 0.58
CA THR A 202 -3.64 -13.58 1.70
C THR A 202 -3.85 -12.70 2.94
N PHE A 203 -4.60 -11.60 2.85
CA PHE A 203 -4.89 -10.71 3.98
C PHE A 203 -5.89 -11.31 4.97
N VAL A 204 -6.42 -12.51 4.69
CA VAL A 204 -7.02 -13.39 5.70
C VAL A 204 -6.12 -13.53 6.93
N SER A 205 -4.80 -13.63 6.73
CA SER A 205 -3.82 -13.68 7.83
C SER A 205 -3.85 -12.42 8.70
N ILE A 206 -3.88 -11.24 8.07
CA ILE A 206 -3.96 -9.94 8.76
C ILE A 206 -5.28 -9.81 9.52
N ALA A 207 -6.41 -10.17 8.90
CA ALA A 207 -7.72 -10.14 9.53
C ALA A 207 -7.81 -11.09 10.73
N LEU A 208 -7.29 -12.33 10.61
CA LEU A 208 -7.23 -13.28 11.73
C LEU A 208 -6.39 -12.75 12.90
N MET A 209 -5.26 -12.12 12.61
CA MET A 209 -4.44 -11.49 13.66
C MET A 209 -5.11 -10.28 14.28
N ALA A 210 -5.87 -9.49 13.52
CA ALA A 210 -6.70 -8.41 14.05
C ALA A 210 -7.79 -8.95 15.00
N ILE A 211 -8.45 -10.05 14.65
CA ILE A 211 -9.46 -10.72 15.50
C ILE A 211 -8.84 -11.27 16.79
N LEU A 212 -7.66 -11.90 16.70
CA LEU A 212 -6.92 -12.33 17.90
C LEU A 212 -6.57 -11.13 18.77
N PHE A 213 -6.11 -10.06 18.17
CA PHE A 213 -5.80 -8.82 18.87
C PHE A 213 -7.05 -8.22 19.55
N GLU A 214 -8.22 -8.20 18.90
CA GLU A 214 -9.49 -7.79 19.48
C GLU A 214 -9.86 -8.60 20.72
N ILE A 215 -9.60 -9.92 20.73
CA ILE A 215 -9.80 -10.77 21.91
C ILE A 215 -8.92 -10.28 23.08
N PHE A 216 -7.65 -9.96 22.84
CA PHE A 216 -6.77 -9.43 23.89
C PHE A 216 -7.18 -8.03 24.34
N LEU A 217 -7.59 -7.16 23.41
CA LEU A 217 -8.15 -5.85 23.72
C LEU A 217 -9.39 -6.00 24.60
N ASN A 218 -10.27 -6.96 24.29
CA ASN A 218 -11.47 -7.21 25.07
C ASN A 218 -11.15 -7.57 26.52
N ARG A 219 -10.13 -8.40 26.74
CA ARG A 219 -9.67 -8.76 28.09
C ARG A 219 -9.08 -7.55 28.82
N THR A 220 -8.36 -6.68 28.12
CA THR A 220 -7.71 -5.50 28.72
C THR A 220 -8.70 -4.39 29.06
N PHE A 221 -9.70 -4.18 28.22
CA PHE A 221 -10.60 -3.02 28.28
C PHE A 221 -12.05 -3.34 28.64
N MET A 222 -12.37 -4.62 28.85
CA MET A 222 -13.72 -5.13 29.17
C MET A 222 -14.80 -4.60 28.21
N ILE A 223 -14.60 -4.78 26.90
CA ILE A 223 -15.44 -4.16 25.85
C ILE A 223 -16.78 -4.91 25.70
N THR A 224 -16.76 -6.23 25.57
CA THR A 224 -17.92 -7.11 25.35
C THR A 224 -18.02 -8.15 26.46
N SER A 225 -19.17 -8.78 26.71
CA SER A 225 -19.30 -9.82 27.75
C SER A 225 -18.51 -11.12 27.49
N ILE A 226 -17.81 -11.23 26.36
CA ILE A 226 -17.02 -12.41 25.93
C ILE A 226 -15.60 -12.33 26.49
N HIS A 227 -15.45 -12.47 27.81
CA HIS A 227 -14.13 -12.42 28.47
C HIS A 227 -13.54 -13.79 28.79
N SER A 228 -14.38 -14.82 28.91
CA SER A 228 -13.88 -16.15 29.26
C SER A 228 -12.99 -16.70 28.12
N PRO A 229 -11.91 -17.41 28.45
CA PRO A 229 -11.06 -18.06 27.44
C PRO A 229 -11.87 -18.94 26.49
N ALA A 230 -12.81 -19.73 27.01
CA ALA A 230 -13.68 -20.58 26.19
C ALA A 230 -14.49 -19.81 25.15
N ARG A 231 -15.19 -18.72 25.55
CA ARG A 231 -15.98 -17.91 24.60
C ARG A 231 -15.09 -17.16 23.61
N SER A 232 -13.93 -16.69 24.05
CA SER A 232 -12.94 -16.06 23.18
C SER A 232 -12.42 -17.03 22.11
N SER A 233 -12.14 -18.28 22.51
CA SER A 233 -11.72 -19.34 21.58
C SER A 233 -12.83 -19.67 20.60
N ILE A 234 -14.08 -19.83 21.06
CA ILE A 234 -15.23 -20.06 20.17
C ILE A 234 -15.34 -18.94 19.14
N TYR A 235 -15.26 -17.67 19.58
CA TYR A 235 -15.27 -16.51 18.70
C TYR A 235 -14.16 -16.60 17.63
N PHE A 236 -12.92 -16.87 18.04
CA PHE A 236 -11.81 -17.03 17.10
C PHE A 236 -12.03 -18.17 16.09
N PHE A 237 -12.45 -19.35 16.57
CA PHE A 237 -12.67 -20.51 15.70
C PHE A 237 -13.85 -20.33 14.74
N ILE A 238 -14.87 -19.54 15.10
CA ILE A 238 -15.95 -19.17 14.16
C ILE A 238 -15.36 -18.36 13.00
N TYR A 239 -14.55 -17.33 13.27
CA TYR A 239 -13.91 -16.57 12.19
C TYR A 239 -12.94 -17.41 11.38
N LEU A 240 -12.19 -18.31 12.01
CA LEU A 240 -11.32 -19.24 11.30
C LEU A 240 -12.13 -20.16 10.37
N ALA A 241 -13.28 -20.65 10.80
CA ALA A 241 -14.19 -21.47 10.01
C ALA A 241 -14.87 -20.71 8.86
N ILE A 242 -14.86 -19.37 8.89
CA ILE A 242 -15.35 -18.52 7.77
C ILE A 242 -14.20 -18.18 6.82
N LEU A 243 -13.08 -17.69 7.37
CA LEU A 243 -11.97 -17.18 6.59
C LEU A 243 -11.13 -18.29 5.95
N GLY A 244 -11.04 -19.48 6.58
CA GLY A 244 -10.36 -20.64 6.01
C GLY A 244 -11.00 -21.10 4.69
N PRO A 245 -12.31 -21.40 4.66
CA PRO A 245 -13.01 -21.72 3.42
C PRO A 245 -12.97 -20.59 2.39
N TYR A 246 -13.05 -19.32 2.81
CA TYR A 246 -12.88 -18.19 1.88
C TYR A 246 -11.50 -18.22 1.21
N PHE A 247 -10.43 -18.46 1.96
CA PHE A 247 -9.08 -18.52 1.40
C PHE A 247 -8.94 -19.66 0.37
N ILE A 248 -9.53 -20.83 0.66
CA ILE A 248 -9.56 -21.96 -0.27
C ILE A 248 -10.37 -21.61 -1.52
N LEU A 249 -11.56 -21.03 -1.33
CA LEU A 249 -12.43 -20.59 -2.43
C LEU A 249 -11.72 -19.56 -3.32
N ALA A 250 -11.04 -18.58 -2.74
CA ALA A 250 -10.25 -17.60 -3.48
C ALA A 250 -9.17 -18.30 -4.32
N GLY A 251 -8.49 -19.31 -3.78
CA GLY A 251 -7.51 -20.11 -4.53
C GLY A 251 -8.14 -20.89 -5.70
N ILE A 252 -9.32 -21.48 -5.49
CA ILE A 252 -10.08 -22.17 -6.55
C ILE A 252 -10.48 -21.18 -7.64
N LEU A 253 -11.08 -20.05 -7.26
CA LEU A 253 -11.50 -19.00 -8.20
C LEU A 253 -10.33 -18.43 -8.98
N LYS A 254 -9.16 -18.24 -8.37
CA LYS A 254 -7.95 -17.86 -9.11
C LYS A 254 -7.66 -18.85 -10.25
N GLY A 255 -7.71 -20.15 -9.94
CA GLY A 255 -7.47 -21.23 -10.92
C GLY A 255 -8.50 -21.23 -12.04
N ASP A 256 -9.78 -21.18 -11.66
CA ASP A 256 -10.89 -21.15 -12.61
C ASP A 256 -10.82 -19.94 -13.54
N ILE A 257 -10.49 -18.75 -13.01
CA ILE A 257 -10.33 -17.52 -13.80
C ILE A 257 -9.08 -17.61 -14.70
N ALA A 258 -7.98 -18.18 -14.22
CA ALA A 258 -6.76 -18.38 -15.01
C ALA A 258 -6.93 -19.43 -16.12
N GLY A 259 -7.96 -20.29 -16.04
CA GLY A 259 -8.08 -21.45 -16.92
C GLY A 259 -7.07 -22.56 -16.62
N VAL A 260 -6.50 -22.57 -15.41
CA VAL A 260 -5.47 -23.52 -14.96
C VAL A 260 -5.91 -24.15 -13.64
N PRO A 261 -5.71 -25.46 -13.39
CA PRO A 261 -6.11 -26.07 -12.12
C PRO A 261 -5.56 -25.30 -10.92
N ALA A 262 -6.38 -25.10 -9.89
CA ALA A 262 -6.03 -24.33 -8.69
C ALA A 262 -4.73 -24.82 -7.98
N SER A 263 -4.34 -26.08 -8.20
CA SER A 263 -3.10 -26.68 -7.69
C SER A 263 -1.83 -26.20 -8.41
N VAL A 264 -1.95 -25.60 -9.60
CA VAL A 264 -0.83 -25.12 -10.44
C VAL A 264 -0.51 -23.65 -10.18
N LEU A 265 -1.48 -22.87 -9.71
CA LEU A 265 -1.25 -21.51 -9.24
C LEU A 265 -0.53 -21.57 -7.89
N ARG A 266 0.79 -21.75 -7.96
CA ARG A 266 1.63 -21.59 -6.78
C ARG A 266 1.40 -20.18 -6.25
N ILE A 267 1.17 -20.07 -4.94
CA ILE A 267 1.33 -18.81 -4.22
C ILE A 267 2.85 -18.57 -4.15
N HIS A 268 3.48 -18.32 -5.30
CA HIS A 268 4.88 -17.92 -5.38
C HIS A 268 4.93 -16.44 -5.07
N VAL A 269 5.25 -16.16 -3.82
CA VAL A 269 5.74 -14.86 -3.44
C VAL A 269 7.21 -14.83 -3.83
N SER A 270 7.57 -13.98 -4.79
CA SER A 270 8.94 -13.83 -5.26
C SER A 270 9.91 -13.58 -4.08
N GLY A 271 10.97 -14.38 -4.01
CA GLY A 271 12.04 -14.20 -3.03
C GLY A 271 11.65 -14.41 -1.55
N SER A 272 10.53 -15.05 -1.24
CA SER A 272 10.19 -15.42 0.15
C SER A 272 9.84 -16.89 0.30
N VAL A 273 10.19 -17.46 1.45
CA VAL A 273 9.81 -18.82 1.82
C VAL A 273 8.37 -18.78 2.34
N GLY A 274 7.47 -19.57 1.74
CA GLY A 274 6.09 -19.67 2.22
C GLY A 274 6.03 -20.09 3.69
N PRO A 275 5.01 -19.68 4.49
CA PRO A 275 5.01 -19.88 5.95
C PRO A 275 5.26 -21.32 6.40
N THR A 276 4.69 -22.31 5.70
CA THR A 276 4.91 -23.73 6.00
C THR A 276 6.34 -24.17 5.70
N ALA A 277 6.90 -23.74 4.56
CA ALA A 277 8.28 -24.01 4.22
C ALA A 277 9.24 -23.32 5.19
N LEU A 278 8.92 -22.11 5.66
CA LEU A 278 9.72 -21.40 6.66
C LEU A 278 9.80 -22.17 7.98
N VAL A 279 8.68 -22.75 8.42
CA VAL A 279 8.65 -23.61 9.62
C VAL A 279 9.50 -24.86 9.41
N ILE A 280 9.38 -25.52 8.26
CA ILE A 280 10.17 -26.71 7.94
C ILE A 280 11.67 -26.35 7.90
N ASP A 281 12.04 -25.31 7.15
CA ASP A 281 13.41 -24.83 6.97
C ASP A 281 14.05 -24.33 8.26
N THR A 282 13.25 -23.89 9.24
CA THR A 282 13.76 -23.57 10.59
C THR A 282 14.43 -24.78 11.24
N PHE A 283 13.94 -26.00 10.98
CA PHE A 283 14.50 -27.23 11.54
C PHE A 283 15.40 -27.98 10.56
N THR A 284 15.12 -27.92 9.25
CA THR A 284 15.87 -28.66 8.22
C THR A 284 17.01 -27.87 7.61
N ASN A 285 16.95 -26.54 7.61
CA ASN A 285 17.94 -25.65 7.01
C ASN A 285 18.13 -24.33 7.77
N PRO A 286 18.61 -24.36 9.03
CA PRO A 286 18.78 -23.16 9.85
C PRO A 286 19.78 -22.16 9.25
N ALA A 287 20.73 -22.62 8.42
CA ALA A 287 21.67 -21.76 7.71
C ALA A 287 20.96 -20.86 6.68
N LEU A 288 19.96 -21.39 5.95
CA LEU A 288 19.11 -20.60 5.06
C LEU A 288 18.34 -19.54 5.84
N ILE A 289 17.75 -19.89 6.99
CA ILE A 289 17.01 -18.93 7.82
C ILE A 289 17.91 -17.78 8.28
N LEU A 290 19.13 -18.09 8.72
CA LEU A 290 20.10 -17.06 9.11
C LEU A 290 20.52 -16.20 7.90
N HIS A 291 20.74 -16.81 6.73
CA HIS A 291 21.04 -16.09 5.51
C HIS A 291 19.92 -15.10 5.15
N LEU A 292 18.66 -15.54 5.17
CA LEU A 292 17.50 -14.70 4.91
C LEU A 292 17.43 -13.53 5.90
N LEU A 293 17.65 -13.77 7.20
CA LEU A 293 17.60 -12.72 8.22
C LEU A 293 18.70 -11.67 8.06
N VAL A 294 19.92 -12.09 7.74
CA VAL A 294 21.09 -11.19 7.62
C VAL A 294 21.16 -10.53 6.24
N GLN A 295 20.50 -11.07 5.23
CA GLN A 295 20.44 -10.43 3.92
C GLN A 295 19.75 -9.07 4.01
N ASN A 296 20.41 -8.05 3.46
CA ASN A 296 19.97 -6.66 3.46
C ASN A 296 19.61 -6.15 4.88
N TYR A 297 20.33 -6.61 5.90
CA TYR A 297 20.04 -6.31 7.30
C TYR A 297 19.96 -4.79 7.59
N ILE A 298 20.73 -3.96 6.88
CA ILE A 298 20.69 -2.49 7.04
C ILE A 298 19.29 -1.95 6.71
N LEU A 299 18.69 -2.39 5.60
CA LEU A 299 17.34 -1.96 5.20
C LEU A 299 16.30 -2.47 6.20
N LYS A 300 16.41 -3.74 6.63
CA LYS A 300 15.53 -4.34 7.64
C LYS A 300 15.60 -3.60 8.98
N LEU A 301 16.80 -3.32 9.48
CA LEU A 301 17.00 -2.58 10.72
C LEU A 301 16.51 -1.13 10.61
N THR A 302 16.70 -0.48 9.45
CA THR A 302 16.20 0.86 9.18
C THR A 302 14.67 0.91 9.24
N LEU A 303 14.00 -0.03 8.58
CA LEU A 303 12.55 -0.21 8.65
C LEU A 303 12.07 -0.39 10.10
N LEU A 304 12.67 -1.32 10.84
CA LEU A 304 12.29 -1.61 12.24
C LEU A 304 12.55 -0.40 13.15
N PHE A 305 13.64 0.34 12.93
CA PHE A 305 13.98 1.55 13.67
C PHE A 305 12.94 2.64 13.47
N PHE A 306 12.59 2.97 12.22
CA PHE A 306 11.57 4.00 11.97
C PHE A 306 10.17 3.56 12.38
N ALA A 307 9.82 2.28 12.21
CA ALA A 307 8.55 1.74 12.67
C ALA A 307 8.43 1.80 14.19
N PHE A 308 9.28 1.06 14.92
CA PHE A 308 9.15 0.94 16.37
C PHE A 308 9.65 2.18 17.11
N GLY A 309 10.73 2.80 16.65
CA GLY A 309 11.24 4.07 17.19
C GLY A 309 10.24 5.22 17.02
N GLY A 310 9.51 5.26 15.90
CA GLY A 310 8.44 6.23 15.66
C GLY A 310 7.31 6.19 16.69
N PHE A 311 7.19 5.06 17.41
CA PHE A 311 6.25 4.88 18.53
C PHE A 311 6.96 4.51 19.84
N ALA A 312 8.21 4.97 20.01
CA ALA A 312 9.05 4.82 21.21
C ALA A 312 9.13 3.38 21.76
N PHE A 313 9.09 2.37 20.88
CA PHE A 313 9.10 0.95 21.20
C PHE A 313 8.00 0.54 22.20
N LEU A 314 6.91 1.30 22.29
CA LEU A 314 5.89 1.12 23.33
C LEU A 314 5.07 -0.16 23.17
N PHE A 315 5.19 -0.87 22.04
CA PHE A 315 4.61 -2.21 21.87
C PHE A 315 5.09 -3.19 22.95
N VAL A 316 6.29 -3.02 23.53
CA VAL A 316 6.80 -3.87 24.63
C VAL A 316 5.95 -3.79 25.90
N ARG A 317 5.19 -2.69 26.07
CA ARG A 317 4.24 -2.54 27.19
C ARG A 317 2.97 -3.35 26.97
N TYR A 318 2.67 -3.73 25.72
CA TYR A 318 1.55 -4.59 25.36
C TYR A 318 1.97 -5.67 24.35
N PRO A 319 2.67 -6.74 24.79
CA PRO A 319 3.21 -7.75 23.87
C PRO A 319 2.16 -8.42 22.97
N ALA A 320 0.88 -8.47 23.38
CA ALA A 320 -0.21 -8.98 22.55
C ALA A 320 -0.38 -8.19 21.24
N SER A 321 0.09 -6.95 21.16
CA SER A 321 0.10 -6.17 19.92
C SER A 321 1.00 -6.74 18.83
N ILE A 322 2.02 -7.52 19.19
CA ILE A 322 2.92 -8.17 18.22
C ILE A 322 2.14 -9.04 17.23
N LEU A 323 1.04 -9.64 17.67
CA LEU A 323 0.16 -10.44 16.81
C LEU A 323 -0.25 -9.70 15.54
N THR A 324 -0.53 -8.40 15.63
CA THR A 324 -1.04 -7.61 14.50
C THR A 324 -0.02 -7.43 13.38
N PHE A 325 1.29 -7.42 13.70
CA PHE A 325 2.35 -7.22 12.70
C PHE A 325 3.22 -8.45 12.45
N ILE A 326 2.97 -9.58 13.11
CA ILE A 326 3.63 -10.87 12.80
C ILE A 326 3.53 -11.25 11.32
N PRO A 327 2.35 -11.16 10.65
CA PRO A 327 2.24 -11.59 9.25
C PRO A 327 3.24 -10.85 8.35
N TYR A 328 3.37 -9.54 8.54
CA TYR A 328 4.33 -8.73 7.80
C TYR A 328 5.77 -9.06 8.20
N ILE A 329 6.08 -9.16 9.50
CA ILE A 329 7.46 -9.47 9.97
C ILE A 329 7.97 -10.79 9.40
N ILE A 330 7.13 -11.84 9.38
CA ILE A 330 7.47 -13.13 8.77
C ILE A 330 7.84 -12.93 7.29
N TYR A 331 7.03 -12.17 6.58
CA TYR A 331 7.20 -11.94 5.15
C TYR A 331 8.42 -11.07 4.83
N SER A 332 8.61 -9.97 5.56
CA SER A 332 9.68 -9.01 5.29
C SER A 332 11.04 -9.47 5.82
N MET A 333 11.09 -10.08 7.02
CA MET A 333 12.38 -10.43 7.64
C MET A 333 12.99 -11.69 7.04
N PHE A 334 12.16 -12.61 6.53
CA PHE A 334 12.60 -13.88 5.94
C PHE A 334 12.48 -13.89 4.41
N SER A 335 12.68 -12.73 3.78
CA SER A 335 12.71 -12.59 2.32
C SER A 335 14.03 -11.97 1.85
N THR A 336 14.44 -12.40 0.64
CA THR A 336 15.55 -11.83 -0.12
C THR A 336 15.12 -10.60 -0.94
N TYR A 337 13.81 -10.39 -1.14
CA TYR A 337 13.26 -9.36 -2.00
C TYR A 337 13.26 -7.98 -1.31
N PRO A 338 14.09 -7.01 -1.77
CA PRO A 338 14.29 -5.74 -1.07
C PRO A 338 13.03 -4.91 -0.87
N SER A 339 12.09 -4.94 -1.81
CA SER A 339 10.90 -4.07 -1.77
C SER A 339 10.04 -4.33 -0.53
N TYR A 340 10.09 -5.51 0.07
CA TYR A 340 9.31 -5.82 1.28
C TYR A 340 9.77 -5.09 2.53
N TYR A 341 11.02 -4.61 2.57
CA TYR A 341 11.59 -3.94 3.75
C TYR A 341 12.32 -2.64 3.42
N THR A 342 12.20 -2.15 2.20
CA THR A 342 12.74 -0.86 1.77
C THR A 342 11.67 0.23 1.95
N ILE A 343 12.03 1.32 2.64
CA ILE A 343 11.20 2.52 2.72
C ILE A 343 11.08 3.14 1.32
N GLY A 344 9.89 3.58 0.94
CA GLY A 344 9.56 4.00 -0.43
C GLY A 344 8.62 3.04 -1.15
N TYR A 345 8.45 1.81 -0.68
CA TYR A 345 7.49 0.84 -1.25
C TYR A 345 6.18 0.75 -0.46
N GLN A 346 5.15 0.28 -1.13
CA GLN A 346 3.79 0.11 -0.64
C GLN A 346 3.62 -0.88 0.53
N TYR A 347 4.55 -1.84 0.68
CA TYR A 347 4.40 -2.92 1.67
C TYR A 347 4.46 -2.44 3.13
N THR A 348 5.02 -1.25 3.39
CA THR A 348 5.06 -0.64 4.73
C THR A 348 3.66 -0.41 5.32
N MET A 349 2.62 -0.29 4.47
CA MET A 349 1.21 -0.17 4.88
C MET A 349 0.69 -1.38 5.64
N MET A 350 1.31 -2.55 5.47
CA MET A 350 0.98 -3.78 6.23
C MET A 350 1.62 -3.79 7.63
N PHE A 351 2.37 -2.75 8.00
CA PHE A 351 3.13 -2.72 9.24
C PHE A 351 2.85 -1.47 10.09
N ILE A 352 3.04 -0.29 9.52
CA ILE A 352 2.99 0.96 10.27
C ILE A 352 1.65 1.23 11.00
N PRO A 353 0.44 0.92 10.46
CA PRO A 353 -0.78 1.14 11.22
C PRO A 353 -0.87 0.24 12.47
N MET A 354 -0.41 -1.01 12.39
CA MET A 354 -0.38 -1.91 13.52
C MET A 354 0.54 -1.39 14.64
N VAL A 355 1.72 -0.89 14.27
CA VAL A 355 2.67 -0.31 15.24
C VAL A 355 2.10 0.98 15.86
N ALA A 356 1.41 1.82 15.10
CA ALA A 356 0.78 3.03 15.61
C ALA A 356 -0.27 2.75 16.69
N VAL A 357 -1.15 1.76 16.46
CA VAL A 357 -2.14 1.31 17.45
C VAL A 357 -1.46 0.73 18.69
N SER A 358 -0.39 -0.05 18.47
CA SER A 358 0.44 -0.60 19.55
C SER A 358 1.05 0.50 20.41
N GLY A 359 1.53 1.58 19.79
CA GLY A 359 2.03 2.78 20.44
C GLY A 359 0.96 3.45 21.31
N ALA A 360 -0.24 3.66 20.78
CA ALA A 360 -1.35 4.25 21.52
C ALA A 360 -1.73 3.43 22.77
N ILE A 361 -1.82 2.11 22.64
CA ILE A 361 -2.10 1.20 23.76
C ILE A 361 -0.94 1.19 24.75
N GLY A 362 0.30 1.20 24.26
CA GLY A 362 1.49 1.26 25.10
C GLY A 362 1.56 2.54 25.95
N ILE A 363 1.16 3.69 25.40
CA ILE A 363 0.97 4.92 26.19
C ILE A 363 -0.14 4.75 27.23
N TYR A 364 -1.29 4.17 26.85
CA TYR A 364 -2.37 3.89 27.80
C TYR A 364 -1.87 3.03 28.97
N ILE A 365 -1.12 1.96 28.72
CA ILE A 365 -0.57 1.08 29.76
C ILE A 365 0.48 1.81 30.60
N LEU A 366 1.35 2.62 29.98
CA LEU A 366 2.31 3.45 30.70
C LEU A 366 1.60 4.37 31.69
N ILE A 367 0.56 5.08 31.25
CA ILE A 367 -0.18 5.99 32.12
C ILE A 367 -0.89 5.20 33.22
N LYS A 368 -1.69 4.19 32.87
CA LYS A 368 -2.47 3.41 33.83
C LYS A 368 -1.59 2.75 34.90
N SER A 369 -0.43 2.21 34.52
CA SER A 369 0.43 1.46 35.44
C SER A 369 1.41 2.32 36.23
N GLN A 370 1.83 3.48 35.69
CA GLN A 370 2.89 4.29 36.32
C GLN A 370 2.39 5.60 36.90
N MET A 371 1.15 6.05 36.66
CA MET A 371 0.71 7.42 37.04
C MET A 371 0.88 7.81 38.51
N HIS A 372 0.93 6.84 39.43
CA HIS A 372 1.16 7.06 40.85
C HIS A 372 2.64 7.19 41.24
N LYS A 373 3.57 6.86 40.33
CA LYS A 373 5.02 6.90 40.58
C LYS A 373 5.60 8.29 40.32
N PRO A 374 6.63 8.72 41.07
CA PRO A 374 7.26 10.03 40.88
C PRO A 374 7.92 10.18 39.50
N SER A 375 8.42 9.08 38.92
CA SER A 375 9.09 9.08 37.61
C SER A 375 8.14 9.10 36.41
N PHE A 376 6.82 8.98 36.61
CA PHE A 376 5.85 8.88 35.51
C PHE A 376 5.90 10.05 34.54
N LYS A 377 5.91 11.29 35.05
CA LYS A 377 5.93 12.48 34.20
C LYS A 377 7.16 12.50 33.30
N LEU A 378 8.30 12.05 33.82
CA LEU A 378 9.54 11.95 33.06
C LEU A 378 9.44 10.83 32.00
N GLN A 379 8.97 9.64 32.36
CA GLN A 379 8.80 8.52 31.42
C GLN A 379 7.87 8.88 30.26
N LEU A 380 6.74 9.53 30.55
CA LEU A 380 5.80 9.95 29.52
C LEU A 380 6.39 11.04 28.63
N ARG A 381 7.09 12.04 29.21
CA ARG A 381 7.78 13.07 28.43
C ARG A 381 8.83 12.46 27.51
N ILE A 382 9.66 11.55 28.01
CA ILE A 382 10.65 10.84 27.18
C ILE A 382 9.96 10.09 26.04
N ALA A 383 8.90 9.33 26.33
CA ALA A 383 8.17 8.59 25.29
C ALA A 383 7.62 9.52 24.20
N LEU A 384 6.94 10.62 24.59
CA LEU A 384 6.40 11.60 23.64
C LEU A 384 7.51 12.34 22.88
N SER A 385 8.61 12.69 23.55
CA SER A 385 9.77 13.33 22.92
C SER A 385 10.43 12.40 21.91
N VAL A 386 10.60 11.12 22.21
CA VAL A 386 11.13 10.14 21.25
C VAL A 386 10.21 10.02 20.04
N ILE A 387 8.89 9.92 20.25
CA ILE A 387 7.91 9.89 19.15
C ILE A 387 8.07 11.13 18.26
N ILE A 388 8.12 12.33 18.85
CA ILE A 388 8.25 13.59 18.10
C ILE A 388 9.60 13.66 17.38
N VAL A 389 10.70 13.34 18.06
CA VAL A 389 12.06 13.43 17.48
C VAL A 389 12.23 12.42 16.36
N ILE A 390 11.79 11.18 16.51
CA ILE A 390 11.89 10.17 15.44
C ILE A 390 10.97 10.51 14.27
N ALA A 391 9.78 11.05 14.51
CA ALA A 391 8.92 11.54 13.44
C ALA A 391 9.56 12.69 12.66
N LEU A 392 10.12 13.69 13.36
CA LEU A 392 10.81 14.82 12.73
C LEU A 392 12.07 14.37 11.98
N LEU A 393 12.85 13.47 12.58
CA LEU A 393 14.04 12.88 11.95
C LEU A 393 13.64 12.11 10.70
N GLY A 394 12.69 11.18 10.81
CA GLY A 394 12.16 10.41 9.70
C GLY A 394 11.67 11.30 8.55
N PHE A 395 10.86 12.31 8.88
CA PHE A 395 10.39 13.30 7.92
C PHE A 395 11.50 14.17 7.32
N SER A 396 12.64 14.35 7.99
CA SER A 396 13.71 15.22 7.49
C SER A 396 14.76 14.48 6.66
N ILE A 397 15.06 13.22 7.00
CA ILE A 397 16.19 12.50 6.40
C ILE A 397 15.81 11.22 5.68
N ALA A 398 14.64 10.64 5.98
CA ALA A 398 14.21 9.35 5.46
C ALA A 398 12.89 9.43 4.69
N THR A 399 12.28 10.61 4.62
CA THR A 399 11.17 10.84 3.71
C THR A 399 11.71 10.73 2.29
N PRO A 400 11.01 10.02 1.40
CA PRO A 400 11.35 10.05 -0.02
C PRO A 400 11.25 11.47 -0.63
N ILE A 401 10.64 12.45 0.07
CA ILE A 401 10.59 13.88 -0.34
C ILE A 401 11.98 14.53 -0.37
N VAL A 402 12.83 14.23 0.61
CA VAL A 402 14.06 14.98 0.91
C VAL A 402 15.30 14.21 0.46
N SER A 403 15.27 12.88 0.52
CA SER A 403 16.49 12.09 0.34
C SER A 403 17.02 12.11 -1.10
N GLY A 404 16.21 12.37 -2.12
CA GLY A 404 16.66 12.47 -3.52
C GLY A 404 17.53 11.29 -3.98
N ASP A 405 17.43 10.15 -3.28
CA ASP A 405 18.49 9.16 -3.26
C ASP A 405 18.23 8.14 -4.36
N ALA A 406 19.06 8.26 -5.40
CA ALA A 406 19.09 7.49 -6.65
C ALA A 406 19.29 5.96 -6.47
N ASN A 407 19.29 5.45 -5.24
CA ASN A 407 19.38 4.02 -4.92
C ASN A 407 18.07 3.43 -4.38
N SER A 408 17.09 4.27 -4.04
CA SER A 408 15.71 3.80 -4.06
C SER A 408 15.27 3.80 -5.51
N ASN A 409 14.46 2.84 -5.94
CA ASN A 409 13.63 3.01 -7.14
C ASN A 409 12.61 4.13 -6.90
N SER A 410 13.04 5.32 -6.47
CA SER A 410 12.26 6.54 -6.53
C SER A 410 12.01 6.78 -8.01
N MET A 411 10.92 6.19 -8.50
CA MET A 411 10.43 6.32 -9.86
C MET A 411 10.28 7.79 -10.27
N TYR A 412 10.22 8.70 -9.29
CA TYR A 412 10.10 10.14 -9.49
C TYR A 412 11.46 10.85 -9.40
N ALA A 413 12.33 10.63 -10.39
CA ALA A 413 13.66 11.25 -10.46
C ALA A 413 13.64 12.75 -10.85
N SER A 414 12.48 13.30 -11.26
CA SER A 414 12.46 14.55 -12.04
C SER A 414 12.09 15.85 -11.31
N VAL A 415 11.88 15.90 -9.99
CA VAL A 415 11.81 17.21 -9.31
C VAL A 415 13.11 18.00 -9.56
N SER A 416 14.24 17.29 -9.71
CA SER A 416 15.53 17.87 -10.11
C SER A 416 15.64 18.22 -11.60
N GLN A 417 14.80 17.63 -12.46
CA GLN A 417 14.76 17.88 -13.91
C GLN A 417 13.68 18.86 -14.34
N TYR A 418 12.81 19.32 -13.42
CA TYR A 418 11.82 20.34 -13.70
C TYR A 418 12.52 21.65 -14.11
N GLY A 419 12.34 22.05 -15.37
CA GLY A 419 13.06 23.17 -15.99
C GLY A 419 14.16 22.76 -16.98
N ASN A 420 14.47 21.47 -17.11
CA ASN A 420 15.23 20.93 -18.23
C ASN A 420 14.33 20.91 -19.47
N ASN A 421 14.57 21.85 -20.39
CA ASN A 421 13.77 22.00 -21.61
C ASN A 421 13.73 20.71 -22.44
N THR A 422 14.82 19.94 -22.49
CA THR A 422 14.87 18.69 -23.27
C THR A 422 13.94 17.63 -22.68
N TYR A 423 13.99 17.44 -21.35
CA TYR A 423 13.11 16.49 -20.66
C TYR A 423 11.63 16.90 -20.77
N MET A 424 11.32 18.18 -20.58
CA MET A 424 9.93 18.65 -20.72
C MET A 424 9.42 18.52 -22.15
N ASN A 425 10.27 18.76 -23.16
CA ASN A 425 9.90 18.55 -24.56
C ASN A 425 9.69 17.07 -24.88
N GLN A 426 10.47 16.17 -24.28
CA GLN A 426 10.26 14.73 -24.37
C GLN A 426 8.88 14.35 -23.80
N VAL A 427 8.56 14.77 -22.58
CA VAL A 427 7.25 14.50 -21.94
C VAL A 427 6.09 15.03 -22.79
N ILE A 428 6.19 16.26 -23.31
CA ILE A 428 5.17 16.83 -24.20
C ILE A 428 5.02 15.97 -25.47
N PHE A 429 6.13 15.48 -26.01
CA PHE A 429 6.11 14.60 -27.18
C PHE A 429 5.46 13.25 -26.86
N GLU A 430 5.74 12.63 -25.72
CA GLU A 430 5.12 11.38 -25.26
C GLU A 430 3.59 11.52 -25.14
N HIS A 431 3.10 12.59 -24.51
CA HIS A 431 1.65 12.89 -24.46
C HIS A 431 1.05 13.14 -25.84
N LYS A 432 1.79 13.79 -26.75
CA LYS A 432 1.33 14.01 -28.13
C LYS A 432 1.21 12.68 -28.88
N ILE A 433 2.18 11.78 -28.73
CA ILE A 433 2.12 10.44 -29.32
C ILE A 433 0.91 9.68 -28.77
N ALA A 434 0.74 9.63 -27.45
CA ALA A 434 -0.38 8.92 -26.81
C ALA A 434 -1.76 9.39 -27.32
N ASN A 435 -1.91 10.68 -27.61
CA ASN A 435 -3.15 11.25 -28.18
C ASN A 435 -3.30 11.03 -29.69
N SER A 436 -2.22 10.70 -30.40
CA SER A 436 -2.22 10.51 -31.85
C SER A 436 -2.48 9.06 -32.29
N ILE A 437 -2.15 8.08 -31.44
CA ILE A 437 -2.34 6.66 -31.74
C ILE A 437 -3.83 6.31 -31.70
N PRO A 438 -4.36 5.58 -32.70
CA PRO A 438 -5.76 5.15 -32.69
C PRO A 438 -6.06 4.22 -31.49
N LYS A 439 -7.19 4.46 -30.80
CA LYS A 439 -7.61 3.68 -29.60
C LYS A 439 -7.89 2.18 -29.82
N ASN A 440 -7.93 1.73 -31.07
CA ASN A 440 -8.16 0.32 -31.42
C ASN A 440 -6.89 -0.34 -31.95
N ALA A 441 -5.77 0.37 -31.94
CA ALA A 441 -4.52 -0.14 -32.45
C ALA A 441 -3.85 -1.07 -31.43
N THR A 442 -3.29 -2.18 -31.90
CA THR A 442 -2.45 -3.02 -31.05
C THR A 442 -1.09 -2.35 -30.88
N LEU A 443 -0.64 -2.17 -29.64
CA LEU A 443 0.61 -1.47 -29.40
C LEU A 443 1.40 -2.07 -28.23
N VAL A 444 2.72 -1.98 -28.33
CA VAL A 444 3.66 -2.31 -27.26
C VAL A 444 4.46 -1.07 -26.88
N THR A 445 4.60 -0.81 -25.58
CA THR A 445 5.37 0.33 -25.07
C THR A 445 6.45 -0.07 -24.09
N SER A 446 7.36 0.86 -23.79
CA SER A 446 8.17 0.78 -22.58
C SER A 446 7.26 0.86 -21.34
N ASN A 447 7.73 0.30 -20.22
CA ASN A 447 6.94 0.24 -19.00
C ASN A 447 6.52 1.62 -18.46
N ASN A 448 7.38 2.64 -18.53
CA ASN A 448 7.05 3.99 -18.07
C ASN A 448 6.02 4.72 -18.96
N LEU A 449 5.93 4.36 -20.24
CA LEU A 449 4.95 4.95 -21.17
C LEU A 449 3.56 4.32 -21.03
N PHE A 450 3.49 3.08 -20.55
CA PHE A 450 2.25 2.30 -20.54
C PHE A 450 1.08 2.97 -19.81
N PRO A 451 1.25 3.66 -18.66
CA PRO A 451 0.12 4.32 -17.99
C PRO A 451 -0.61 5.36 -18.85
N LEU A 452 0.02 5.95 -19.86
CA LEU A 452 -0.65 6.84 -20.83
C LEU A 452 -1.68 6.07 -21.68
N PHE A 453 -1.45 4.77 -21.89
CA PHE A 453 -2.29 3.84 -22.63
C PHE A 453 -3.05 2.88 -21.70
N GLY A 454 -2.99 3.06 -20.38
CA GLY A 454 -3.53 2.09 -19.41
C GLY A 454 -5.03 1.84 -19.51
N ASN A 455 -5.78 2.69 -20.21
CA ASN A 455 -7.20 2.46 -20.50
C ASN A 455 -7.47 1.66 -21.78
N ASP A 456 -6.45 1.43 -22.61
CA ASP A 456 -6.55 0.69 -23.87
C ASP A 456 -6.32 -0.81 -23.62
N LEU A 457 -7.25 -1.64 -24.08
CA LEU A 457 -7.19 -3.10 -23.94
C LEU A 457 -6.21 -3.74 -24.94
N ASN A 458 -5.84 -3.02 -26.00
CA ASN A 458 -4.92 -3.47 -27.04
C ASN A 458 -3.47 -3.03 -26.79
N ALA A 459 -3.24 -2.28 -25.70
CA ALA A 459 -1.92 -1.88 -25.27
C ALA A 459 -1.29 -2.94 -24.36
N THR A 460 0.01 -3.16 -24.54
CA THR A 460 0.86 -3.93 -23.61
C THR A 460 2.18 -3.22 -23.37
N ALA A 461 2.95 -3.69 -22.39
CA ALA A 461 4.28 -3.20 -22.09
C ALA A 461 5.30 -4.34 -22.09
N PHE A 462 6.52 -4.02 -22.45
CA PHE A 462 7.68 -4.93 -22.38
C PHE A 462 8.59 -4.49 -21.22
N PRO A 463 9.28 -5.38 -20.47
CA PRO A 463 9.50 -6.81 -20.75
C PRO A 463 8.61 -7.83 -20.00
N PHE A 464 7.72 -7.42 -19.08
CA PHE A 464 6.98 -8.35 -18.22
C PHE A 464 5.62 -8.78 -18.83
N THR A 465 5.68 -9.64 -19.84
CA THR A 465 4.54 -10.43 -20.34
C THR A 465 4.87 -11.92 -20.18
N PRO A 466 4.50 -12.57 -19.05
CA PRO A 466 5.02 -13.89 -18.68
C PRO A 466 4.75 -15.01 -19.69
N ASP A 467 3.73 -14.86 -20.56
CA ASP A 467 3.33 -15.89 -21.51
C ASP A 467 2.83 -15.32 -22.85
N VAL A 468 3.12 -14.04 -23.14
CA VAL A 468 3.01 -13.58 -24.54
C VAL A 468 4.22 -14.15 -25.24
N VAL A 469 4.07 -15.38 -25.73
CA VAL A 469 4.85 -15.83 -26.85
C VAL A 469 4.75 -14.70 -27.86
N ILE A 470 5.88 -14.10 -28.23
CA ILE A 470 6.01 -13.31 -29.46
C ILE A 470 5.83 -14.30 -30.61
N ASN A 471 4.66 -14.91 -30.68
CA ASN A 471 4.24 -15.83 -31.72
C ASN A 471 3.73 -14.92 -32.84
N GLY A 472 4.66 -14.40 -33.63
CA GLY A 472 4.39 -14.02 -35.02
C GLY A 472 3.51 -12.79 -35.30
N ASP A 473 2.91 -12.12 -34.31
CA ASP A 473 2.09 -10.93 -34.57
C ASP A 473 2.76 -9.65 -34.06
N TYR A 474 3.61 -9.10 -34.92
CA TYR A 474 4.02 -7.70 -34.98
C TYR A 474 2.88 -6.72 -34.57
N TYR A 475 3.03 -5.99 -33.45
CA TYR A 475 2.08 -4.96 -32.99
C TYR A 475 1.92 -3.83 -34.04
N GLN A 476 0.74 -3.24 -34.18
CA GLN A 476 0.59 -2.10 -35.12
C GLN A 476 1.54 -0.95 -34.79
N TYR A 477 1.76 -0.68 -33.50
CA TYR A 477 2.73 0.30 -33.03
C TYR A 477 3.71 -0.28 -31.99
N LEU A 478 4.97 0.12 -32.10
CA LEU A 478 5.97 -0.03 -31.04
C LEU A 478 6.41 1.36 -30.61
N ILE A 479 6.34 1.65 -29.31
CA ILE A 479 6.68 2.96 -28.73
C ILE A 479 7.76 2.75 -27.68
N ASP A 480 9.00 3.13 -27.99
CA ASP A 480 10.11 3.03 -27.05
C ASP A 480 10.62 4.41 -26.64
N ASN A 481 10.90 4.56 -25.36
CA ASN A 481 11.64 5.68 -24.79
C ASN A 481 13.07 5.18 -24.51
N GLN A 482 13.97 5.41 -25.47
CA GLN A 482 15.35 4.94 -25.46
C GLN A 482 16.19 5.56 -24.34
N ASN A 483 15.73 6.68 -23.75
CA ASN A 483 16.37 7.29 -22.58
C ASN A 483 15.99 6.60 -21.27
N SER A 484 15.00 5.71 -21.29
CA SER A 484 14.47 5.03 -20.13
C SER A 484 15.22 3.73 -19.85
N MET A 485 15.46 3.42 -18.57
CA MET A 485 16.00 2.11 -18.17
C MET A 485 15.13 0.94 -18.65
N TRP A 486 13.82 1.18 -18.83
CA TRP A 486 12.87 0.19 -19.31
C TRP A 486 13.08 -0.22 -20.78
N SER A 487 13.79 0.59 -21.57
CA SER A 487 14.14 0.25 -22.97
C SER A 487 15.17 -0.89 -23.04
N ILE A 488 16.11 -0.90 -22.09
CA ILE A 488 17.23 -1.85 -22.05
C ILE A 488 17.02 -3.00 -21.05
N GLU A 489 16.03 -2.89 -20.15
CA GLU A 489 15.71 -3.97 -19.22
C GLU A 489 15.28 -5.22 -19.98
N THR A 490 15.85 -6.36 -19.60
CA THR A 490 15.64 -7.63 -20.30
C THR A 490 14.65 -8.53 -19.56
N ALA A 491 13.78 -9.21 -20.31
CA ALA A 491 13.12 -10.43 -19.85
C ALA A 491 13.79 -11.66 -20.47
N ASN A 492 13.86 -12.73 -19.69
CA ASN A 492 14.22 -14.04 -20.20
C ASN A 492 12.98 -14.74 -20.75
N ILE A 493 12.88 -14.78 -22.08
CA ILE A 493 11.80 -15.45 -22.80
C ILE A 493 12.41 -16.65 -23.51
N SER A 494 11.95 -17.86 -23.17
CA SER A 494 12.41 -19.12 -23.80
C SER A 494 13.94 -19.29 -23.79
N GLY A 495 14.61 -18.85 -22.73
CA GLY A 495 16.08 -18.93 -22.58
C GLY A 495 16.87 -17.83 -23.28
N THR A 496 16.20 -16.86 -23.90
CA THR A 496 16.82 -15.68 -24.53
C THR A 496 16.48 -14.42 -23.75
N SER A 497 17.48 -13.62 -23.43
CA SER A 497 17.27 -12.28 -22.84
C SER A 497 16.91 -11.30 -23.96
N ILE A 498 15.72 -10.72 -23.89
CA ILE A 498 15.18 -9.78 -24.88
C ILE A 498 14.83 -8.49 -24.15
N SER A 499 15.21 -7.32 -24.71
CA SER A 499 14.79 -5.99 -24.27
C SER A 499 13.87 -5.33 -25.30
N LEU A 500 13.20 -4.22 -24.92
CA LEU A 500 12.35 -3.48 -25.86
C LEU A 500 13.17 -2.87 -27.00
N ASN A 501 14.37 -2.35 -26.72
CA ASN A 501 15.27 -1.85 -27.74
C ASN A 501 15.70 -2.95 -28.73
N MET A 502 15.88 -4.19 -28.28
CA MET A 502 16.16 -5.31 -29.18
C MET A 502 14.97 -5.60 -30.10
N LEU A 503 13.73 -5.51 -29.58
CA LEU A 503 12.51 -5.65 -30.38
C LEU A 503 12.34 -4.50 -31.36
N GLU A 504 12.65 -3.28 -30.96
CA GLU A 504 12.67 -2.11 -31.84
C GLU A 504 13.59 -2.34 -33.05
N HIS A 505 14.82 -2.79 -32.80
CA HIS A 505 15.78 -3.11 -33.86
C HIS A 505 15.31 -4.26 -34.75
N GLU A 506 14.67 -5.29 -34.19
CA GLU A 506 14.08 -6.39 -34.95
C GLU A 506 12.94 -5.90 -35.85
N TYR A 507 12.05 -5.06 -35.33
CA TYR A 507 10.91 -4.50 -36.07
C TYR A 507 11.40 -3.65 -37.24
N MET A 508 12.41 -2.81 -37.02
CA MET A 508 13.07 -2.03 -38.08
C MET A 508 13.76 -2.93 -39.12
N ALA A 509 14.48 -3.96 -38.68
CA ALA A 509 15.19 -4.88 -39.58
C ALA A 509 14.23 -5.76 -40.43
N SER A 510 13.00 -5.97 -39.96
CA SER A 510 12.00 -6.77 -40.66
C SER A 510 11.55 -6.18 -42.00
N GLY A 511 11.70 -4.87 -42.21
CA GLY A 511 11.17 -4.14 -43.36
C GLY A 511 9.63 -3.96 -43.36
N ASN A 512 8.93 -4.49 -42.34
CA ASN A 512 7.48 -4.38 -42.20
C ASN A 512 7.03 -3.13 -41.44
N TYR A 513 7.97 -2.31 -40.97
CA TYR A 513 7.68 -1.11 -40.19
C TYR A 513 8.33 0.12 -40.83
N LYS A 514 7.71 1.27 -40.59
CA LYS A 514 8.26 2.59 -40.85
C LYS A 514 8.34 3.38 -39.55
N VAL A 515 9.27 4.32 -39.50
CA VAL A 515 9.33 5.29 -38.39
C VAL A 515 8.16 6.26 -38.55
N TYR A 516 7.18 6.15 -37.65
CA TYR A 516 6.03 7.05 -37.58
C TYR A 516 6.41 8.39 -36.96
N ALA A 517 7.19 8.34 -35.88
CA ALA A 517 7.72 9.51 -35.21
C ALA A 517 9.03 9.15 -34.47
N ASP A 518 9.98 10.07 -34.44
CA ASP A 518 11.24 9.92 -33.71
C ASP A 518 11.69 11.31 -33.25
N ASN A 519 11.65 11.55 -31.94
CA ASN A 519 12.14 12.78 -31.36
C ASN A 519 12.47 12.63 -29.87
N TYR A 520 13.43 13.40 -29.38
CA TYR A 520 13.84 13.44 -27.97
C TYR A 520 14.14 12.07 -27.34
N GLY A 521 14.62 11.10 -28.12
CA GLY A 521 14.89 9.73 -27.66
C GLY A 521 13.63 8.87 -27.48
N VAL A 522 12.50 9.30 -28.03
CA VAL A 522 11.27 8.51 -28.12
C VAL A 522 11.02 8.16 -29.59
N ILE A 523 10.99 6.87 -29.88
CA ILE A 523 10.76 6.34 -31.22
C ILE A 523 9.43 5.60 -31.28
N VAL A 524 8.71 5.82 -32.39
CA VAL A 524 7.43 5.20 -32.70
C VAL A 524 7.54 4.51 -34.04
N LEU A 525 7.39 3.19 -34.04
CA LEU A 525 7.32 2.39 -35.26
C LEU A 525 5.86 2.09 -35.57
N GLU A 526 5.46 2.25 -36.82
CA GLU A 526 4.14 1.86 -37.34
C GLU A 526 4.31 0.76 -38.38
N ARG A 527 3.50 -0.30 -38.26
CA ARG A 527 3.48 -1.40 -39.22
C ARG A 527 2.91 -0.93 -40.56
N ASN A 528 3.54 -1.32 -41.66
CA ASN A 528 3.17 -0.97 -43.04
C ASN A 528 1.80 -1.49 -43.47
#